data_AF-A0A7V8FH96-F1
#
_entry.id   AF-A0A7V8FH96-F1
#
_cell.length_a   1.000
_cell.length_b   1.000
_cell.length_c   1.000
_cell.angle_alpha   90.00
_cell.angle_beta   90.00
_cell.angle_gamma   90.00
#
_symmetry.space_group_name_H-M   'P 1'
#
loop_
_entity.id
_entity.type
_entity.pdbx_description
1 polymer ?
#
loop_
_entity_poly.entity_id
_entity_poly.type
_entity_poly.pdbx_seq_one_letter_code
_entity_poly.pdbx_strand_id
1 'polypeptide(L)'
;MRPLPFARPLLSCLGLLAMVLPAHATPQGALPRPGSGEHQLTVAALELPSRDDAQWSQRRNQVLRVLGELQPEVISVQQVQQQQGRNPACWLASRLRYSCDFVTTDPPSQALRHGNAMLTRLPVAEDGVTLLHPPGTFSAAGMMRVRVGEVQLNVYVARLRPEPDDAGPRQHQASDLMTWISATAEGLPSLIAGDFAAGTSELVRSTPGF
;
A
#
# COMPACT_ATOMS: atom_id res chain seq x y z
N MET A 1 85.83 -14.13 -27.49
CA MET A 1 84.39 -14.48 -27.46
C MET A 1 84.15 -15.60 -28.47
N ARG A 2 83.84 -16.79 -27.95
CA ARG A 2 83.55 -18.10 -28.59
C ARG A 2 82.64 -18.81 -27.55
N PRO A 3 81.74 -19.79 -27.83
CA PRO A 3 81.64 -20.65 -29.03
C PRO A 3 80.18 -21.04 -29.48
N LEU A 4 80.14 -21.80 -30.59
CA LEU A 4 79.28 -22.92 -31.06
C LEU A 4 77.79 -23.13 -30.62
N PRO A 5 76.92 -23.61 -31.54
CA PRO A 5 75.53 -24.03 -31.29
C PRO A 5 75.39 -25.56 -31.11
N PHE A 6 74.49 -26.05 -30.25
CA PHE A 6 73.95 -27.42 -30.32
C PHE A 6 72.68 -27.62 -29.46
N ALA A 7 71.88 -28.59 -29.92
CA ALA A 7 70.96 -29.46 -29.18
C ALA A 7 69.49 -29.00 -28.95
N ARG A 8 68.59 -29.65 -29.71
CA ARG A 8 67.21 -29.94 -29.32
C ARG A 8 67.19 -31.00 -28.20
N PRO A 9 66.24 -30.90 -27.26
CA PRO A 9 65.70 -32.09 -26.63
C PRO A 9 64.17 -32.20 -26.81
N LEU A 10 63.74 -33.43 -27.12
CA LEU A 10 62.39 -33.91 -26.85
C LEU A 10 62.22 -34.04 -25.34
N LEU A 11 61.14 -33.51 -24.76
CA LEU A 11 60.67 -33.93 -23.46
C LEU A 11 59.19 -34.30 -23.51
N SER A 12 58.97 -35.59 -23.29
CA SER A 12 57.71 -36.25 -22.98
C SER A 12 57.24 -35.83 -21.59
N CYS A 13 55.98 -35.40 -21.45
CA CYS A 13 55.34 -35.23 -20.15
C CYS A 13 54.10 -36.11 -20.08
N LEU A 14 54.22 -37.15 -19.25
CA LEU A 14 53.19 -38.01 -18.69
C LEU A 14 51.94 -37.22 -18.28
N GLY A 15 50.77 -37.62 -18.78
CA GLY A 15 49.48 -37.17 -18.24
C GLY A 15 49.22 -37.82 -16.88
N LEU A 16 49.18 -37.03 -15.82
CA LEU A 16 48.59 -37.43 -14.55
C LEU A 16 47.06 -37.29 -14.66
N LEU A 17 46.36 -38.43 -14.70
CA LEU A 17 44.91 -38.50 -14.55
C LEU A 17 44.58 -38.28 -13.07
N ALA A 18 44.12 -37.09 -12.69
CA ALA A 18 43.57 -36.84 -11.36
C ALA A 18 42.13 -37.37 -11.30
N MET A 19 41.89 -38.44 -10.54
CA MET A 19 40.54 -38.86 -10.16
C MET A 19 39.91 -37.79 -9.26
N VAL A 20 38.91 -37.09 -9.76
CA VAL A 20 38.05 -36.21 -8.97
C VAL A 20 36.97 -37.07 -8.31
N LEU A 21 37.04 -37.23 -6.99
CA LEU A 21 35.96 -37.82 -6.19
C LEU A 21 34.80 -36.82 -6.11
N PRO A 22 33.54 -37.22 -6.40
CA PRO A 22 32.40 -36.33 -6.23
C PRO A 22 32.09 -36.19 -4.74
N ALA A 23 32.35 -35.01 -4.19
CA ALA A 23 31.85 -34.62 -2.87
C ALA A 23 30.32 -34.66 -2.90
N HIS A 24 29.73 -35.65 -2.25
CA HIS A 24 28.29 -35.73 -2.06
C HIS A 24 27.90 -34.62 -1.09
N ALA A 25 27.33 -33.54 -1.61
CA ALA A 25 26.72 -32.49 -0.82
C ALA A 25 25.50 -33.08 -0.11
N THR A 26 25.64 -33.30 1.20
CA THR A 26 24.50 -33.62 2.08
C THR A 26 23.52 -32.44 2.00
N PRO A 27 22.25 -32.64 1.64
CA PRO A 27 21.27 -31.57 1.71
C PRO A 27 21.16 -31.11 3.16
N GLN A 28 21.62 -29.88 3.42
CA GLN A 28 21.33 -29.20 4.68
C GLN A 28 19.81 -29.11 4.77
N GLY A 29 19.23 -29.87 5.69
CA GLY A 29 17.81 -29.75 6.02
C GLY A 29 17.51 -28.29 6.33
N ALA A 30 16.62 -27.70 5.55
CA ALA A 30 16.15 -26.35 5.78
C ALA A 30 15.63 -26.27 7.21
N LEU A 31 16.26 -25.43 8.03
CA LEU A 31 15.72 -25.07 9.33
C LEU A 31 14.29 -24.54 9.12
N PRO A 32 13.31 -24.94 9.95
CA PRO A 32 11.98 -24.39 9.86
C PRO A 32 12.06 -22.88 10.03
N ARG A 33 11.60 -22.14 9.03
CA ARG A 33 11.47 -20.67 9.10
C ARG A 33 10.53 -20.35 10.26
N PRO A 34 10.97 -19.66 11.32
CA PRO A 34 10.03 -19.16 12.32
C PRO A 34 9.17 -18.08 11.65
N GLY A 35 7.85 -18.27 11.68
CA GLY A 35 6.87 -17.28 11.20
C GLY A 35 6.17 -17.62 9.88
N SER A 36 5.67 -18.84 9.71
CA SER A 36 4.65 -19.16 8.69
C SER A 36 3.24 -19.08 9.30
N GLY A 37 2.97 -18.03 10.08
CA GLY A 37 1.60 -17.71 10.44
C GLY A 37 1.03 -16.89 9.29
N GLU A 38 -0.02 -17.38 8.63
CA GLU A 38 -0.78 -16.52 7.73
C GLU A 38 -1.38 -15.38 8.58
N HIS A 39 -0.85 -14.18 8.42
CA HIS A 39 -1.43 -12.99 9.04
C HIS A 39 -2.61 -12.54 8.17
N GLN A 40 -3.82 -12.71 8.69
CA GLN A 40 -5.02 -12.20 8.05
C GLN A 40 -5.18 -10.72 8.40
N LEU A 41 -5.24 -9.86 7.38
CA LEU A 41 -5.63 -8.47 7.56
C LEU A 41 -7.13 -8.30 7.27
N THR A 42 -7.84 -7.63 8.16
CA THR A 42 -9.24 -7.24 7.95
C THR A 42 -9.34 -5.76 7.59
N VAL A 43 -9.97 -5.45 6.45
CA VAL A 43 -10.13 -4.07 5.96
C VAL A 43 -11.59 -3.77 5.69
N ALA A 44 -12.03 -2.59 6.14
CA ALA A 44 -13.34 -2.05 5.81
C ALA A 44 -13.19 -0.78 4.96
N ALA A 45 -14.09 -0.60 3.99
CA ALA A 45 -14.23 0.65 3.25
C ALA A 45 -15.61 1.27 3.60
N LEU A 46 -15.62 2.57 3.86
CA LEU A 46 -16.80 3.32 4.28
C LEU A 46 -16.86 4.66 3.54
N GLU A 47 -17.94 4.91 2.82
CA GLU A 47 -18.24 6.25 2.32
C GLU A 47 -19.17 6.99 3.30
N LEU A 48 -18.79 8.22 3.66
CA LEU A 48 -19.63 9.11 4.47
C LEU A 48 -20.61 9.89 3.59
N PRO A 49 -21.81 10.22 4.08
CA PRO A 49 -22.76 11.01 3.30
C PRO A 49 -22.22 12.41 2.98
N SER A 50 -22.25 12.78 1.69
CA SER A 50 -21.60 14.00 1.17
C SER A 50 -22.26 15.34 1.50
N ARG A 51 -23.47 15.39 2.07
CA ARG A 51 -24.21 16.66 2.22
C ARG A 51 -24.99 16.88 3.50
N ASP A 52 -24.98 15.95 4.47
CA ASP A 52 -25.91 16.05 5.59
C ASP A 52 -25.34 15.54 6.93
N ASP A 53 -24.89 16.50 7.73
CA ASP A 53 -24.48 16.32 9.13
C ASP A 53 -25.61 15.70 9.98
N ALA A 54 -26.89 15.91 9.64
CA ALA A 54 -28.02 15.34 10.35
C ALA A 54 -28.18 13.85 10.05
N GLN A 55 -28.06 13.44 8.78
CA GLN A 55 -28.05 12.02 8.40
C GLN A 55 -26.88 11.28 9.05
N TRP A 56 -25.68 11.88 9.02
CA TRP A 56 -24.54 11.32 9.73
C TRP A 56 -24.83 11.22 11.24
N SER A 57 -25.33 12.29 11.87
CA SER A 57 -25.63 12.31 13.31
C SER A 57 -26.63 11.23 13.73
N GLN A 58 -27.61 10.91 12.88
CA GLN A 58 -28.58 9.85 13.11
C GLN A 58 -27.96 8.45 12.98
N ARG A 59 -27.08 8.24 12.00
CA ARG A 59 -26.55 6.91 11.65
C ARG A 59 -25.21 6.56 12.30
N ARG A 60 -24.43 7.55 12.74
CA ARG A 60 -23.05 7.37 13.21
C ARG A 60 -22.89 6.34 14.33
N ASN A 61 -23.86 6.25 15.23
CA ASN A 61 -23.83 5.27 16.34
C ASN A 61 -24.08 3.85 15.83
N GLN A 62 -24.91 3.68 14.80
CA GLN A 62 -25.13 2.37 14.16
C GLN A 62 -23.88 1.94 13.39
N VAL A 63 -23.25 2.86 12.64
CA VAL A 63 -21.99 2.60 11.94
C VAL A 63 -20.89 2.24 12.96
N LEU A 64 -20.77 3.00 14.05
CA LEU A 64 -19.84 2.71 15.14
C LEU A 64 -20.06 1.31 15.72
N ARG A 65 -21.31 0.92 15.96
CA ARG A 65 -21.65 -0.41 16.47
C ARG A 65 -21.21 -1.51 15.51
N VAL A 66 -21.55 -1.40 14.22
CA VAL A 66 -21.16 -2.39 13.20
C VAL A 66 -19.64 -2.50 13.08
N LEU A 67 -18.92 -1.38 13.02
CA LEU A 67 -17.45 -1.39 12.98
C LEU A 67 -16.85 -1.95 14.28
N GLY A 68 -17.48 -1.69 15.43
CA GLY A 68 -17.08 -2.24 16.71
C GLY A 68 -17.30 -3.75 16.84
N GLU A 69 -18.32 -4.29 16.18
CA GLU A 69 -18.60 -5.73 16.08
C GLU A 69 -17.65 -6.43 15.11
N LEU A 70 -17.39 -5.82 13.94
CA LEU A 70 -16.49 -6.37 12.91
C LEU A 70 -15.01 -6.26 13.27
N GLN A 71 -14.63 -5.25 14.06
CA GLN A 71 -13.25 -4.94 14.47
C GLN A 71 -12.20 -4.97 13.34
N PRO A 72 -12.46 -4.36 12.17
CA PRO A 72 -11.50 -4.33 11.07
C PRO A 72 -10.20 -3.67 11.52
N GLU A 73 -9.06 -4.16 11.06
CA GLU A 73 -7.75 -3.61 11.42
C GLU A 73 -7.49 -2.25 10.80
N VAL A 74 -7.95 -2.07 9.56
CA VAL A 74 -7.85 -0.82 8.82
C VAL A 74 -9.22 -0.44 8.27
N ILE A 75 -9.57 0.84 8.38
CA ILE A 75 -10.81 1.40 7.86
C ILE A 75 -10.44 2.54 6.92
N SER A 76 -10.73 2.38 5.65
CA SER A 76 -10.64 3.41 4.63
C SER A 76 -11.97 4.18 4.58
N VAL A 77 -11.92 5.51 4.76
CA VAL A 77 -13.12 6.36 4.84
C VAL A 77 -13.08 7.42 3.73
N GLN A 78 -14.10 7.43 2.86
CA GLN A 78 -14.23 8.38 1.75
C GLN A 78 -15.20 9.53 2.09
N GLN A 79 -15.08 10.61 1.33
CA GLN A 79 -15.95 11.80 1.42
C GLN A 79 -15.94 12.47 2.80
N VAL A 80 -14.78 12.50 3.45
CA VAL A 80 -14.63 13.11 4.77
C VAL A 80 -14.61 14.63 4.61
N GLN A 81 -15.57 15.29 5.27
CA GLN A 81 -15.64 16.74 5.37
C GLN A 81 -15.26 17.16 6.78
N GLN A 82 -14.17 17.90 6.89
CA GLN A 82 -13.74 18.51 8.14
C GLN A 82 -14.19 19.97 8.17
N GLN A 83 -15.03 20.30 9.14
CA GLN A 83 -15.53 21.67 9.34
C GLN A 83 -15.19 22.14 10.75
N GLN A 84 -14.50 23.29 10.87
CA GLN A 84 -14.13 23.87 12.17
C GLN A 84 -13.41 22.86 13.10
N GLY A 85 -12.54 22.02 12.54
CA GLY A 85 -11.82 20.97 13.27
C GLY A 85 -12.65 19.73 13.62
N ARG A 86 -13.97 19.73 13.38
CA ARG A 86 -14.81 18.54 13.53
C ARG A 86 -14.62 17.64 12.32
N ASN A 87 -14.13 16.43 12.55
CA ASN A 87 -13.90 15.43 11.51
C ASN A 87 -14.71 14.15 11.86
N PRO A 88 -15.71 13.76 11.05
CA PRO A 88 -16.58 12.62 11.35
C PRO A 88 -15.84 11.27 11.34
N ALA A 89 -14.82 11.10 10.51
CA ALA A 89 -14.00 9.90 10.49
C ALA A 89 -13.11 9.81 11.74
N CYS A 90 -12.46 10.90 12.13
CA CYS A 90 -11.67 10.90 13.37
C CYS A 90 -12.54 10.80 14.63
N TRP A 91 -13.80 11.25 14.58
CA TRP A 91 -14.77 10.94 15.63
C TRP A 91 -14.99 9.43 15.76
N LEU A 92 -15.19 8.69 14.64
CA LEU A 92 -15.28 7.22 14.67
C LEU A 92 -14.02 6.59 15.26
N ALA A 93 -12.85 7.03 14.80
CA ALA A 93 -11.57 6.51 15.25
C ALA A 93 -11.41 6.65 16.77
N SER A 94 -11.73 7.83 17.32
CA SER A 94 -11.66 8.07 18.78
C SER A 94 -12.56 7.12 19.58
N ARG A 95 -13.73 6.76 19.03
CA ARG A 95 -14.70 5.85 19.68
C ARG A 95 -14.28 4.39 19.58
N LEU A 96 -13.63 4.02 18.48
CA LEU A 96 -13.07 2.68 18.26
C LEU A 96 -11.70 2.49 18.93
N ARG A 97 -11.07 3.58 19.40
CA ARG A 97 -9.68 3.65 19.91
C ARG A 97 -8.63 3.37 18.84
N TYR A 98 -8.87 3.91 17.64
CA TYR A 98 -7.99 3.80 16.48
C TYR A 98 -7.25 5.13 16.30
N SER A 99 -6.09 5.10 15.67
CA SER A 99 -5.49 6.31 15.10
C SER A 99 -6.36 6.79 13.93
N CYS A 100 -6.30 8.10 13.66
CA CYS A 100 -6.94 8.71 12.50
C CYS A 100 -5.89 9.49 11.72
N ASP A 101 -5.72 9.14 10.45
CA ASP A 101 -5.01 9.95 9.48
C ASP A 101 -6.03 10.61 8.54
N PHE A 102 -6.06 11.95 8.50
CA PHE A 102 -6.96 12.71 7.62
C PHE A 102 -6.20 13.16 6.37
N VAL A 103 -6.49 12.48 5.27
CA VAL A 103 -5.82 12.60 3.98
C VAL A 103 -6.50 13.70 3.18
N THR A 104 -5.86 14.86 3.10
CA THR A 104 -6.37 16.00 2.35
C THR A 104 -5.23 16.86 1.80
N THR A 105 -5.47 17.45 0.64
CA THR A 105 -4.62 18.48 0.05
C THR A 105 -5.15 19.89 0.29
N ASP A 106 -6.32 20.03 0.94
CA ASP A 106 -6.89 21.33 1.28
C ASP A 106 -6.05 22.00 2.37
N PRO A 107 -5.70 23.29 2.21
CA PRO A 107 -4.84 23.99 3.16
C PRO A 107 -5.50 24.08 4.55
N PRO A 108 -4.73 24.10 5.64
CA PRO A 108 -5.27 24.20 7.01
C PRO A 108 -6.10 25.46 7.26
N SER A 109 -5.89 26.53 6.48
CA SER A 109 -6.64 27.79 6.57
C SER A 109 -8.06 27.70 6.02
N GLN A 110 -8.40 26.66 5.26
CA GLN A 110 -9.73 26.49 4.69
C GLN A 110 -10.71 25.99 5.76
N ALA A 111 -11.86 26.67 5.89
CA ALA A 111 -12.83 26.37 6.94
C ALA A 111 -13.53 25.01 6.77
N LEU A 112 -13.72 24.59 5.52
CA LEU A 112 -14.28 23.30 5.12
C LEU A 112 -13.24 22.57 4.25
N ARG A 113 -12.67 21.50 4.78
CA ARG A 113 -11.64 20.70 4.12
C ARG A 113 -12.21 19.35 3.70
N HIS A 114 -11.85 18.90 2.52
CA HIS A 114 -12.35 17.69 1.90
C HIS A 114 -11.21 16.68 1.78
N GLY A 115 -11.51 15.42 2.03
CA GLY A 115 -10.51 14.39 1.88
C GLY A 115 -11.04 12.99 2.14
N ASN A 116 -10.09 12.09 2.29
CA ASN A 116 -10.31 10.75 2.79
C ASN A 116 -9.77 10.66 4.21
N ALA A 117 -10.06 9.59 4.92
CA ALA A 117 -9.39 9.27 6.16
C ALA A 117 -9.09 7.80 6.26
N MET A 118 -8.13 7.49 7.10
CA MET A 118 -7.56 6.18 7.25
C MET A 118 -7.46 5.90 8.75
N LEU A 119 -8.21 4.91 9.22
CA LEU A 119 -8.30 4.58 10.65
C LEU A 119 -7.67 3.23 10.88
N THR A 120 -6.84 3.09 11.91
CA THR A 120 -6.21 1.79 12.21
C THR A 120 -5.95 1.60 13.69
N ARG A 121 -6.02 0.35 14.14
CA ARG A 121 -5.55 -0.06 15.48
C ARG A 121 -4.12 -0.59 15.46
N LEU A 122 -3.53 -0.72 14.27
CA LEU A 122 -2.17 -1.22 14.08
C LEU A 122 -1.15 -0.09 14.24
N PRO A 123 0.09 -0.40 14.63
CA PRO A 123 1.17 0.58 14.60
C PRO A 123 1.42 1.07 13.18
N VAL A 124 1.41 2.40 13.00
CA VAL A 124 1.77 3.07 11.74
C VAL A 124 3.25 3.44 11.80
N ALA A 125 4.01 3.05 10.78
CA ALA A 125 5.44 3.35 10.65
C ALA A 125 5.68 4.59 9.77
N GLU A 126 4.82 4.82 8.79
CA GLU A 126 4.92 5.91 7.83
C GLU A 126 3.53 6.26 7.31
N ASP A 127 3.33 7.51 6.95
CA ASP A 127 2.15 8.01 6.24
C ASP A 127 2.55 8.95 5.10
N GLY A 128 1.62 9.18 4.17
CA GLY A 128 1.86 10.06 3.04
C GLY A 128 0.57 10.48 2.35
N VAL A 129 0.63 11.62 1.67
CA VAL A 129 -0.47 12.19 0.89
C VAL A 129 0.02 12.66 -0.47
N THR A 130 -0.81 12.49 -1.50
CA THR A 130 -0.58 13.06 -2.82
C THR A 130 -1.86 13.63 -3.42
N LEU A 131 -1.71 14.56 -4.36
CA LEU A 131 -2.80 15.09 -5.17
C LEU A 131 -2.94 14.25 -6.46
N LEU A 132 -4.13 13.75 -6.74
CA LEU A 132 -4.45 13.13 -8.02
C LEU A 132 -5.00 14.17 -9.01
N HIS A 133 -4.60 14.06 -10.29
CA HIS A 133 -5.06 14.96 -11.35
C HIS A 133 -6.16 14.34 -12.22
N PRO A 134 -7.12 15.16 -12.70
CA PRO A 134 -7.27 16.59 -12.40
C PRO A 134 -7.70 16.82 -10.94
N PRO A 135 -7.31 17.97 -10.35
CA PRO A 135 -7.71 18.29 -8.99
C PRO A 135 -9.22 18.50 -8.89
N GLY A 136 -9.79 18.13 -7.75
CA GLY A 136 -11.22 18.24 -7.49
C GLY A 136 -11.52 18.09 -6.01
N THR A 137 -12.81 18.00 -5.67
CA THR A 137 -13.19 17.67 -4.30
C THR A 137 -12.80 16.21 -4.03
N PHE A 138 -12.13 15.95 -2.91
CA PHE A 138 -11.68 14.59 -2.54
C PHE A 138 -10.63 13.96 -3.47
N SER A 139 -9.89 14.73 -4.27
CA SER A 139 -8.83 14.21 -5.16
C SER A 139 -7.51 13.86 -4.47
N ALA A 140 -7.47 13.87 -3.14
CA ALA A 140 -6.30 13.48 -2.37
C ALA A 140 -6.24 11.94 -2.21
N ALA A 141 -5.08 11.35 -2.49
CA ALA A 141 -4.79 9.96 -2.14
C ALA A 141 -3.84 9.89 -0.94
N GLY A 142 -4.00 8.86 -0.12
CA GLY A 142 -3.25 8.67 1.11
C GLY A 142 -2.60 7.30 1.18
N MET A 143 -1.54 7.18 1.95
CA MET A 143 -0.80 5.95 2.20
C MET A 143 -0.52 5.85 3.69
N MET A 144 -0.75 4.67 4.28
CA MET A 144 -0.22 4.30 5.58
C MET A 144 0.63 3.03 5.42
N ARG A 145 1.79 2.99 6.08
CA ARG A 145 2.57 1.77 6.25
C ARG A 145 2.31 1.21 7.63
N VAL A 146 1.57 0.11 7.70
CA VAL A 146 1.19 -0.54 8.97
C VAL A 146 2.02 -1.78 9.23
N ARG A 147 2.18 -2.10 10.51
CA ARG A 147 2.82 -3.34 10.95
C ARG A 147 1.77 -4.38 11.34
N VAL A 148 1.78 -5.51 10.65
CA VAL A 148 0.94 -6.70 10.91
C VAL A 148 1.86 -7.83 11.38
N GLY A 149 1.92 -8.05 12.69
CA GLY A 149 2.94 -8.94 13.28
C GLY A 149 4.35 -8.41 13.01
N GLU A 150 5.19 -9.21 12.38
CA GLU A 150 6.57 -8.83 11.98
C GLU A 150 6.64 -8.23 10.56
N VAL A 151 5.52 -8.19 9.82
CA VAL A 151 5.47 -7.76 8.41
C VAL A 151 4.96 -6.33 8.32
N GLN A 152 5.46 -5.58 7.33
CA GLN A 152 4.93 -4.27 6.95
C GLN A 152 4.09 -4.37 5.67
N LEU A 153 3.00 -3.61 5.63
CA LEU A 153 2.09 -3.52 4.50
C LEU A 153 1.78 -2.05 4.23
N ASN A 154 1.75 -1.66 2.95
CA ASN A 154 1.22 -0.36 2.55
C ASN A 154 -0.30 -0.47 2.31
N VAL A 155 -1.07 0.43 2.90
CA VAL A 155 -2.49 0.61 2.59
C VAL A 155 -2.68 1.99 1.99
N TYR A 156 -3.23 2.01 0.78
CA TYR A 156 -3.55 3.22 0.05
C TYR A 156 -5.04 3.50 0.10
N VAL A 157 -5.41 4.76 0.28
CA VAL A 157 -6.79 5.26 0.15
C VAL A 157 -6.89 6.22 -1.01
N ALA A 158 -7.92 6.05 -1.84
CA ALA A 158 -8.25 6.98 -2.91
C ALA A 158 -9.76 7.01 -3.16
N ARG A 159 -10.22 8.10 -3.77
CA ARG A 159 -11.53 8.18 -4.40
C ARG A 159 -11.33 8.56 -5.85
N LEU A 160 -11.51 7.60 -6.76
CA LEU A 160 -11.36 7.79 -8.20
C LEU A 160 -12.72 8.11 -8.82
N ARG A 161 -13.40 9.11 -8.26
CA ARG A 161 -14.70 9.58 -8.76
C ARG A 161 -14.60 11.08 -9.05
N PRO A 162 -14.08 11.48 -10.22
CA PRO A 162 -14.04 12.87 -10.60
C PRO A 162 -15.46 13.45 -10.69
N GLU A 163 -15.58 14.76 -10.53
CA GLU A 163 -16.83 15.48 -10.77
C GLU A 163 -16.66 16.45 -11.96
N PRO A 164 -17.36 16.26 -13.10
CA PRO A 164 -18.29 15.17 -13.41
C PRO A 164 -17.61 13.78 -13.55
N ASP A 165 -18.41 12.72 -13.39
CA ASP A 165 -17.95 11.32 -13.34
C ASP A 165 -17.60 10.78 -14.74
N ASP A 166 -16.44 11.20 -15.24
CA ASP A 166 -15.95 10.89 -16.57
C ASP A 166 -14.76 9.91 -16.57
N ALA A 167 -14.77 8.96 -17.51
CA ALA A 167 -13.76 7.91 -17.61
C ALA A 167 -12.34 8.43 -17.90
N GLY A 168 -12.21 9.50 -18.69
CA GLY A 168 -10.89 10.09 -19.02
C GLY A 168 -10.17 10.64 -17.78
N PRO A 169 -10.76 11.62 -17.07
CA PRO A 169 -10.23 12.12 -15.80
C PRO A 169 -9.98 11.02 -14.75
N ARG A 170 -10.88 10.05 -14.63
CA ARG A 170 -10.69 8.92 -13.70
C ARG A 170 -9.50 8.05 -14.06
N GLN A 171 -9.28 7.77 -15.35
CA GLN A 171 -8.09 7.05 -15.83
C GLN A 171 -6.80 7.81 -15.53
N HIS A 172 -6.81 9.15 -15.62
CA HIS A 172 -5.67 9.98 -15.23
C HIS A 172 -5.42 9.89 -13.71
N GLN A 173 -6.46 10.00 -12.88
CA GLN A 173 -6.32 9.84 -11.43
C GLN A 173 -5.79 8.45 -11.04
N ALA A 174 -6.25 7.39 -11.73
CA ALA A 174 -5.73 6.03 -11.55
C ALA A 174 -4.23 5.94 -11.92
N SER A 175 -3.83 6.56 -13.03
CA SER A 175 -2.43 6.61 -13.46
C SER A 175 -1.54 7.35 -12.45
N ASP A 176 -2.00 8.48 -11.92
CA ASP A 176 -1.30 9.24 -10.88
C ASP A 176 -1.15 8.41 -9.61
N LEU A 177 -2.23 7.72 -9.18
CA LEU A 177 -2.21 6.83 -8.03
C LEU A 177 -1.20 5.70 -8.22
N MET A 178 -1.21 5.02 -9.37
CA MET A 178 -0.27 3.93 -9.65
C MET A 178 1.19 4.39 -9.72
N THR A 179 1.43 5.59 -10.27
CA THR A 179 2.77 6.21 -10.27
C THR A 179 3.24 6.46 -8.84
N TRP A 180 2.36 6.99 -7.99
CA TRP A 180 2.68 7.25 -6.59
C TRP A 180 2.89 5.97 -5.77
N ILE A 181 2.08 4.93 -6.00
CA ILE A 181 2.28 3.60 -5.41
C ILE A 181 3.64 3.06 -5.81
N SER A 182 4.01 3.12 -7.10
CA SER A 182 5.33 2.65 -7.56
C SER A 182 6.49 3.39 -6.88
N ALA A 183 6.31 4.66 -6.52
CA ALA A 183 7.33 5.46 -5.85
C ALA A 183 7.42 5.19 -4.33
N THR A 184 6.36 4.69 -3.72
CA THR A 184 6.23 4.57 -2.24
C THR A 184 6.14 3.12 -1.74
N ALA A 185 5.90 2.16 -2.62
CA ALA A 185 5.65 0.77 -2.21
C ALA A 185 6.89 0.09 -1.61
N GLU A 186 8.10 0.49 -2.04
CA GLU A 186 9.38 -0.04 -1.56
C GLU A 186 9.49 -1.58 -1.63
N GLY A 187 8.76 -2.20 -2.58
CA GLY A 187 8.71 -3.66 -2.73
C GLY A 187 7.92 -4.38 -1.63
N LEU A 188 7.28 -3.65 -0.71
CA LEU A 188 6.39 -4.21 0.30
C LEU A 188 5.04 -4.57 -0.32
N PRO A 189 4.34 -5.59 0.24
CA PRO A 189 2.96 -5.87 -0.16
C PRO A 189 2.09 -4.63 0.01
N SER A 190 1.10 -4.47 -0.87
CA SER A 190 0.29 -3.26 -0.94
C SER A 190 -1.18 -3.60 -1.17
N LEU A 191 -2.06 -2.75 -0.65
CA LEU A 191 -3.51 -2.80 -0.83
C LEU A 191 -4.02 -1.41 -1.18
N ILE A 192 -4.98 -1.32 -2.10
CA ILE A 192 -5.73 -0.08 -2.36
C ILE A 192 -7.17 -0.27 -1.90
N ALA A 193 -7.68 0.62 -1.05
CA ALA A 193 -9.05 0.59 -0.56
C ALA A 193 -9.72 1.95 -0.73
N GLY A 194 -10.87 1.98 -1.41
CA GLY A 194 -11.57 3.22 -1.66
C GLY A 194 -12.81 3.10 -2.54
N ASP A 195 -13.28 4.24 -3.04
CA ASP A 195 -14.35 4.33 -4.03
C ASP A 195 -13.75 4.59 -5.40
N PHE A 196 -13.83 3.60 -6.29
CA PHE A 196 -13.23 3.68 -7.61
C PHE A 196 -14.19 4.12 -8.72
N ALA A 197 -15.50 4.22 -8.45
CA ALA A 197 -16.54 4.56 -9.42
C ALA A 197 -16.41 3.90 -10.81
N ALA A 198 -15.86 2.68 -10.85
CA ALA A 198 -15.54 1.96 -12.08
C ALA A 198 -15.99 0.50 -11.95
N GLY A 199 -16.38 -0.11 -13.08
CA GLY A 199 -16.58 -1.56 -13.14
C GLY A 199 -15.26 -2.31 -13.02
N THR A 200 -15.31 -3.58 -12.59
CA THR A 200 -14.11 -4.41 -12.35
C THR A 200 -13.14 -4.44 -13.54
N SER A 201 -13.65 -4.53 -14.77
CA SER A 201 -12.80 -4.59 -15.98
C SER A 201 -12.07 -3.29 -16.28
N GLU A 202 -12.66 -2.15 -15.92
CA GLU A 202 -12.02 -0.84 -16.04
C GLU A 202 -10.96 -0.68 -14.95
N LEU A 203 -11.33 -1.03 -13.70
CA LEU A 203 -10.43 -0.96 -12.56
C LEU A 203 -9.16 -1.80 -12.74
N VAL A 204 -9.29 -3.09 -13.08
CA VAL A 204 -8.13 -3.98 -13.32
C VAL A 204 -7.21 -3.44 -14.42
N ARG A 205 -7.79 -2.81 -15.45
CA ARG A 205 -6.99 -2.21 -16.53
C ARG A 205 -6.26 -0.95 -16.08
N SER A 206 -6.87 -0.16 -15.20
CA SER A 206 -6.31 1.11 -14.73
C SER A 206 -5.37 0.95 -13.52
N THR A 207 -5.42 -0.18 -12.81
CA THR A 207 -4.55 -0.52 -11.68
C THR A 207 -3.80 -1.84 -11.91
N PRO A 208 -2.91 -1.93 -12.90
CA PRO A 208 -2.19 -3.17 -13.18
C PRO A 208 -1.35 -3.61 -11.98
N GLY A 209 -1.47 -4.89 -11.61
CA GLY A 209 -0.80 -5.47 -10.43
C GLY A 209 -1.64 -5.50 -9.15
N PHE A 210 -2.88 -5.02 -9.21
CA PHE A 210 -3.89 -5.10 -8.13
C PHE A 210 -5.17 -5.80 -8.61
#